data_AF-A0A1C6RH23-F1
#
_entry.id   AF-A0A1C6RH23-F1
#
_cell.length_a   1.000
_cell.length_b   1.000
_cell.length_c   1.000
_cell.angle_alpha   90.00
_cell.angle_beta   90.00
_cell.angle_gamma   90.00
#
_symmetry.space_group_name_H-M   'P 1'
#
loop_
_entity.id
_entity.type
_entity.pdbx_description
1 polymer ?
#
loop_
_entity_poly.entity_id
_entity_poly.type
_entity_poly.pdbx_seq_one_letter_code
_entity_poly.pdbx_strand_id
1 'polypeptide(L)'
;MAEVIPLFPGAGTTPAPAGPPRLPADLDGIGERYTAYVEARDSGAWTVNLYARLCADDIPALRDEIHHLEALRRELADELDRIRGGA
;
A
#
# COMPACT_ATOMS: atom_id res chain seq x y z
N MET A 1 54.31 -22.97 2.75
CA MET A 1 53.03 -23.67 3.00
C MET A 1 52.13 -22.66 3.71
N ALA A 2 51.36 -21.89 2.94
CA ALA A 2 50.44 -20.88 3.47
C ALA A 2 49.02 -21.44 3.34
N GLU A 3 48.32 -21.50 4.47
CA GLU A 3 46.99 -22.06 4.62
C GLU A 3 45.96 -21.08 4.07
N VAL A 4 45.22 -21.50 3.04
CA VAL A 4 44.11 -20.73 2.46
C VAL A 4 42.87 -21.05 3.28
N ILE A 5 42.43 -20.08 4.09
CA ILE A 5 41.15 -20.15 4.82
C ILE A 5 40.02 -19.94 3.80
N PRO A 6 39.09 -20.90 3.59
CA PRO A 6 37.97 -20.67 2.71
C PRO A 6 36.97 -19.70 3.36
N LEU A 7 36.73 -18.60 2.65
CA LEU A 7 35.67 -17.62 2.90
C LEU A 7 34.31 -18.35 2.73
N PHE A 8 33.56 -18.50 3.82
CA PHE A 8 32.21 -19.09 3.80
C PHE A 8 31.29 -18.36 2.81
N PRO A 9 30.56 -19.08 1.94
CA PRO A 9 29.61 -18.47 1.00
C PRO A 9 28.23 -18.32 1.66
N GLY A 10 27.56 -17.21 1.36
CA GLY A 10 26.10 -17.14 1.42
C GLY A 10 25.49 -16.85 2.79
N ALA A 11 25.60 -15.61 3.25
CA ALA A 11 24.57 -15.04 4.10
C ALA A 11 23.30 -14.93 3.24
N GLY A 12 22.49 -15.99 3.23
CA GLY A 12 21.14 -15.95 2.72
C GLY A 12 20.40 -14.87 3.49
N THR A 13 20.02 -13.80 2.79
CA THR A 13 19.10 -12.80 3.33
C THR A 13 17.77 -13.49 3.54
N THR A 14 17.54 -14.00 4.74
CA THR A 14 16.19 -14.34 5.20
C THR A 14 15.32 -13.11 4.92
N PRO A 15 14.26 -13.21 4.09
CA PRO A 15 13.38 -12.07 3.87
C PRO A 15 12.90 -11.59 5.25
N ALA A 16 12.95 -10.28 5.46
CA ALA A 16 12.49 -9.68 6.71
C ALA A 16 11.08 -10.20 7.01
N PRO A 17 10.79 -10.56 8.28
CA PRO A 17 9.46 -11.04 8.65
C PRO A 17 8.41 -10.07 8.13
N ALA A 18 7.35 -10.61 7.53
CA ALA A 18 6.21 -9.82 7.11
C ALA A 18 5.80 -8.91 8.28
N GLY A 19 5.85 -7.60 8.03
CA GLY A 19 5.50 -6.61 9.04
C GLY A 19 4.09 -6.87 9.59
N PRO A 20 3.73 -6.22 10.70
CA PRO A 20 2.38 -6.35 11.26
C PRO A 20 1.32 -6.11 10.17
N PRO A 21 0.18 -6.82 10.22
CA PRO A 21 -0.89 -6.64 9.25
C PRO A 21 -1.23 -5.16 9.13
N ARG A 22 -1.15 -4.62 7.92
CA ARG A 22 -1.59 -3.24 7.67
C ARG A 22 -3.10 -3.21 7.89
N LEU A 23 -3.53 -2.25 8.71
CA LEU A 23 -4.95 -1.93 8.80
C LEU A 23 -5.36 -1.30 7.45
N PRO A 24 -6.53 -1.68 6.89
CA PRO A 24 -7.06 -1.03 5.71
C PRO A 24 -7.20 0.47 5.92
N ALA A 25 -7.13 1.24 4.83
CA ALA A 25 -7.45 2.66 4.91
C ALA A 25 -8.91 2.86 5.38
N ASP A 26 -9.15 3.86 6.23
CA ASP A 26 -10.49 4.30 6.61
C ASP A 26 -11.15 5.05 5.44
N LEU A 27 -11.64 4.29 4.46
CA LEU A 27 -12.19 4.83 3.22
C LEU A 27 -13.45 5.67 3.46
N ASP A 28 -14.28 5.29 4.43
CA ASP A 28 -15.49 6.03 4.79
C ASP A 28 -15.12 7.39 5.38
N GLY A 29 -14.21 7.42 6.37
CA GLY A 29 -13.73 8.68 6.93
C GLY A 29 -12.99 9.57 5.93
N ILE A 30 -12.23 8.97 5.00
CA ILE A 30 -11.59 9.72 3.90
C ILE A 30 -12.67 10.34 2.98
N GLY A 31 -13.71 9.58 2.64
CA GLY A 31 -14.82 10.05 1.81
C GLY A 31 -15.57 11.21 2.45
N GLU A 32 -15.89 11.13 3.74
CA GLU A 32 -16.53 12.21 4.49
C GLU A 32 -15.69 13.49 4.48
N ARG A 33 -14.38 13.38 4.71
CA ARG A 33 -13.46 14.53 4.66
C ARG A 33 -13.38 15.14 3.26
N TYR A 34 -13.36 14.31 2.21
CA TYR A 34 -13.38 14.79 0.84
C TYR A 34 -14.67 15.53 0.52
N THR A 35 -15.83 15.00 0.90
CA THR A 35 -17.12 15.68 0.75
C THR A 35 -17.12 17.03 1.48
N ALA A 36 -16.68 17.07 2.74
CA ALA A 36 -16.57 18.32 3.49
C ALA A 36 -15.63 19.33 2.81
N TYR A 37 -14.53 18.87 2.20
CA TYR A 37 -13.65 19.71 1.41
C TYR A 37 -14.35 20.27 0.15
N VAL A 38 -15.06 19.43 -0.61
CA VAL A 38 -15.78 19.87 -1.82
C VAL A 38 -16.84 20.91 -1.46
N GLU A 39 -17.63 20.66 -0.42
CA GLU A 39 -18.65 21.61 0.06
C GLU A 39 -18.02 22.94 0.51
N ALA A 40 -16.90 22.89 1.25
CA ALA A 40 -16.18 24.09 1.65
C ALA A 40 -15.58 24.84 0.46
N ARG A 41 -15.06 24.13 -0.53
CA ARG A 41 -14.52 24.72 -1.76
C ARG A 41 -15.62 25.45 -2.55
N ASP A 42 -16.75 24.78 -2.74
CA ASP A 42 -17.85 25.27 -3.57
C ASP A 42 -18.60 26.44 -2.91
N SER A 43 -18.67 26.45 -1.58
CA SER A 43 -19.21 27.57 -0.80
C SER A 43 -18.22 28.74 -0.63
N GLY A 44 -16.95 28.59 -1.04
CA GLY A 44 -15.89 29.57 -0.83
C GLY A 44 -15.35 29.63 0.61
N ALA A 45 -15.76 28.69 1.47
CA ALA A 45 -15.35 28.60 2.88
C ALA A 45 -14.15 27.65 3.12
N TRP A 46 -13.41 27.25 2.08
CA TRP A 46 -12.32 26.29 2.22
C TRP A 46 -11.10 26.86 2.95
N THR A 47 -10.46 26.00 3.75
CA THR A 47 -9.25 26.35 4.52
C THR A 47 -8.05 25.53 4.04
N VAL A 48 -6.85 26.14 4.10
CA VAL A 48 -5.58 25.48 3.75
C VAL A 48 -5.36 24.19 4.57
N ASN A 49 -5.88 24.13 5.80
CA ASN A 49 -5.75 22.96 6.68
C ASN A 49 -6.50 21.73 6.15
N LEU A 50 -7.69 21.90 5.55
CA LEU A 50 -8.43 20.79 4.96
C LEU A 50 -7.68 20.19 3.77
N TYR A 51 -7.13 21.06 2.92
CA TYR A 51 -6.35 20.64 1.77
C TYR A 51 -5.03 19.96 2.18
N ALA A 52 -4.33 20.53 3.17
CA ALA A 52 -3.08 19.95 3.68
C ALA A 52 -3.30 18.54 4.27
N ARG A 53 -4.40 18.32 5.00
CA ARG A 53 -4.74 17.01 5.55
C ARG A 53 -5.05 15.98 4.46
N LEU A 54 -5.80 16.39 3.43
CA LEU A 54 -6.09 15.53 2.29
C LEU A 54 -4.81 15.08 1.58
N CYS A 55 -3.85 16.00 1.40
CA CYS A 55 -2.57 15.70 0.75
C CYS A 55 -1.60 14.87 1.61
N ALA A 56 -1.52 15.16 2.91
CA ALA A 56 -0.52 14.57 3.80
C ALA A 56 -0.90 13.15 4.25
N ASP A 57 -2.18 12.92 4.53
CA ASP A 57 -2.63 11.69 5.19
C ASP A 57 -3.47 10.83 4.24
N ASP A 58 -4.47 11.43 3.60
CA ASP A 58 -5.49 10.67 2.87
C ASP A 58 -4.99 10.15 1.51
N ILE A 59 -4.24 10.96 0.74
CA ILE A 59 -3.70 10.54 -0.57
C ILE A 59 -2.71 9.35 -0.44
N PRO A 60 -1.72 9.36 0.47
CA PRO A 60 -0.86 8.20 0.65
C PRO A 60 -1.61 6.94 1.09
N ALA A 61 -2.59 7.08 2.00
CA ALA A 61 -3.41 5.96 2.44
C ALA A 61 -4.22 5.35 1.29
N LEU A 62 -4.84 6.18 0.45
CA LEU A 62 -5.56 5.74 -0.75
C LEU A 62 -4.65 5.03 -1.75
N ARG A 63 -3.45 5.57 -1.99
CA ARG A 63 -2.47 4.96 -2.89
C ARG A 63 -2.06 3.56 -2.42
N ASP A 64 -1.80 3.43 -1.12
CA ASP A 64 -1.39 2.15 -0.55
C ASP A 64 -2.53 1.11 -0.63
N GLU A 65 -3.78 1.54 -0.42
CA GLU A 65 -4.96 0.69 -0.62
C GLU A 65 -5.14 0.26 -2.08
N ILE A 66 -4.94 1.16 -3.04
CA ILE A 66 -4.99 0.82 -4.48
C ILE A 66 -3.94 -0.26 -4.80
N HIS A 67 -2.70 -0.09 -4.34
CA HIS A 67 -1.66 -1.11 -4.56
C HIS A 67 -2.02 -2.45 -3.92
N HIS A 68 -2.65 -2.44 -2.75
CA HIS A 68 -3.12 -3.66 -2.09
C HIS A 68 -4.20 -4.37 -2.93
N LEU A 69 -5.21 -3.63 -3.40
CA LEU A 69 -6.27 -4.17 -4.25
C LEU A 69 -5.74 -4.68 -5.58
N GLU A 70 -4.75 -4.00 -6.18
CA GLU A 70 -4.09 -4.48 -7.39
C GLU A 70 -3.33 -5.79 -7.18
N ALA A 71 -2.67 -5.95 -6.03
CA ALA A 71 -2.00 -7.20 -5.67
C ALA A 71 -3.02 -8.34 -5.52
N LEU A 72 -4.08 -8.12 -4.75
CA LEU A 72 -5.17 -9.09 -4.59
C LEU A 72 -5.81 -9.47 -5.93
N ARG A 73 -6.01 -8.50 -6.83
CA ARG A 73 -6.54 -8.74 -8.17
C ARG A 73 -5.63 -9.67 -8.98
N ARG A 74 -4.30 -9.49 -8.89
CA ARG A 74 -3.32 -10.35 -9.58
C ARG A 74 -3.33 -11.76 -8.97
N GLU A 75 -3.30 -11.87 -7.65
CA GLU A 75 -3.37 -13.15 -6.94
C GLU A 75 -4.64 -13.94 -7.32
N LEU A 76 -5.78 -13.25 -7.37
CA LEU A 76 -7.04 -13.84 -7.84
C LEU A 76 -6.99 -14.26 -9.31
N ALA A 77 -6.36 -13.47 -10.17
CA ALA A 77 -6.20 -13.83 -11.59
C ALA A 77 -5.32 -15.07 -11.75
N ASP A 78 -4.21 -15.17 -11.00
CA ASP A 78 -3.31 -16.32 -11.01
C ASP A 78 -3.98 -17.58 -10.45
N GLU A 79 -4.81 -17.45 -9.40
CA GLU A 79 -5.61 -18.55 -8.88
C GLU A 79 -6.66 -19.01 -9.91
N LEU A 80 -7.34 -18.07 -10.57
CA LEU A 80 -8.31 -18.39 -11.62
C LEU A 80 -7.65 -19.08 -12.82
N ASP A 81 -6.45 -18.66 -13.22
CA ASP A 81 -5.70 -19.27 -14.31
C ASP A 81 -5.31 -20.72 -13.97
N ARG A 82 -4.80 -20.95 -12.75
CA ARG A 82 -4.51 -22.30 -12.23
C ARG A 82 -5.73 -23.21 -12.24
N ILE A 83 -6.89 -22.73 -11.75
CA ILE A 83 -8.14 -23.53 -11.73
C ILE A 83 -8.62 -23.85 -13.14
N ARG A 84 -8.44 -22.92 -14.09
CA ARG A 84 -8.84 -23.11 -15.50
C ARG A 84 -7.90 -24.00 -16.30
N GLY A 85 -6.80 -24.46 -15.70
CA GLY A 85 -5.79 -25.26 -16.38
C GLY A 85 -4.87 -24.44 -17.28
N GLY A 86 -4.78 -23.13 -17.06
CA GLY A 86 -3.73 -22.28 -17.60
C GLY A 86 -2.45 -22.47 -16.79
N ALA A 87 -1.75 -23.58 -17.02
CA ALA A 87 -0.39 -23.84 -16.56
C ALA A 87 0.25 -24.93 -17.44
#